data_AF-A0ABC9U263-F1
#
_entry.id   AF-A0ABC9U263-F1
#
_cell.length_a   1.000
_cell.length_b   1.000
_cell.length_c   1.000
_cell.angle_alpha   90.00
_cell.angle_beta   90.00
_cell.angle_gamma   90.00
#
_symmetry.space_group_name_H-M   'P 1'
#
loop_
_entity.id
_entity.type
_entity.pdbx_description
1 polymer ?
#
loop_
_entity_poly.entity_id
_entity_poly.type
_entity_poly.pdbx_seq_one_letter_code
_entity_poly.pdbx_strand_id
1 'polypeptide(L)'
;MLFTTTQEHEELRRKIREFAEGEIKPQAFLLDQNNEFPAEAVEKLGKMGLMGIPYPKEYGGAGMDILSYAIAVEELSRVDGGAGVILSAHVSLGSWPIFAFGTEEQKQKYLVPLARGEKIGAFGLTEPNAGSDAGGTETTAVLKGDYYLLNGGKIFITNAPKADTYVVFAVTTPDIGTRGISAFIVEKGWEGFEFGDHYDKMGIRSSSTAELIFNDVKVPKENLLGKEGEGFKIAMATLDGGRIGIASQALGIAQGAYENALEYSKERIQFGKPICQQQIVSFKLADMATKLRCARFLIYSAAELKEQHVPYGMESAMAKQYASDIALEVTNDALQIFGGSGYLKGMEVERAYRDAKITTIYEGTNEIQRVVIASHIIGKMPKESGGGGAKHMKKPAPITGLRKKQILKEGKAQEKVDTLVAALKKDGFDFSVGIPLDTPIPQAERVVSAGKGIGDKKNMKLIEALAVQAGAAIGSSRPVAETLKYVPLNRYVGMSGQKFTGNLYIACGISGATQHLKGIKDASIIVAINKNANAPIFKNCDYGIVGDVMEILPLLTAALDNGEAKQPAPPMIKMKRPQLPKEKPIGKTYVCGGCGYEYNPAEGDPDNDIAPGTLFEKLPEDWVCPECAEGKDMFIEA
;
A
#
# COMPACT_ATOMS: atom_id res chain seq x y z
N MET A 1 -36.36 1.00 22.01
CA MET A 1 -35.27 1.71 21.29
C MET A 1 -35.89 2.81 20.46
N LEU A 2 -35.36 4.02 20.56
CA LEU A 2 -35.73 5.13 19.68
C LEU A 2 -34.73 5.12 18.50
N PHE A 3 -35.22 4.85 17.28
CA PHE A 3 -34.39 4.78 16.07
C PHE A 3 -34.32 6.14 15.36
N THR A 4 -34.07 7.19 16.14
CA THR A 4 -34.16 8.59 15.71
C THR A 4 -32.94 9.35 16.19
N THR A 5 -32.31 10.09 15.28
CA THR A 5 -31.31 11.12 15.60
C THR A 5 -31.92 12.22 16.48
N THR A 6 -31.07 12.91 17.25
CA THR A 6 -31.48 14.05 18.07
C THR A 6 -31.64 15.31 17.21
N GLN A 7 -32.24 16.36 17.77
CA GLN A 7 -32.31 17.65 17.09
C GLN A 7 -30.90 18.22 16.80
N GLU A 8 -29.96 18.07 17.73
CA GLU A 8 -28.56 18.50 17.55
C GLU A 8 -27.88 17.78 16.38
N HIS A 9 -28.14 16.47 16.23
CA HIS A 9 -27.65 15.70 15.08
C HIS A 9 -28.20 16.21 13.75
N GLU A 10 -29.48 16.56 13.68
CA GLU A 10 -30.09 17.08 12.44
C GLU A 10 -29.68 18.54 12.15
N GLU A 11 -29.44 19.35 13.17
CA GLU A 11 -28.85 20.69 13.02
C GLU A 11 -27.41 20.62 12.49
N LEU A 12 -26.60 19.70 13.02
CA LEU A 12 -25.27 19.41 12.51
C LEU A 12 -25.32 18.92 11.06
N ARG A 13 -26.20 17.96 10.75
CA ARG A 13 -26.41 17.43 9.40
C ARG A 13 -26.69 18.56 8.41
N ARG A 14 -27.64 19.45 8.75
CA ARG A 14 -27.99 20.61 7.91
C ARG A 14 -26.79 21.51 7.67
N LYS A 15 -26.04 21.86 8.72
CA LYS A 15 -24.85 22.73 8.62
C LYS A 15 -23.77 22.13 7.71
N ILE A 16 -23.51 20.82 7.84
CA ILE A 16 -22.50 20.14 7.02
C ILE A 16 -22.98 20.00 5.58
N ARG A 17 -24.27 19.73 5.37
CA ARG A 17 -24.88 19.69 4.04
C ARG A 17 -24.75 21.02 3.31
N GLU A 18 -25.11 22.12 3.96
CA GLU A 18 -24.98 23.47 3.40
C GLU A 18 -23.52 23.77 3.03
N PHE A 19 -22.57 23.38 3.89
CA PHE A 19 -21.14 23.51 3.59
C PHE A 19 -20.73 22.65 2.38
N ALA A 20 -21.09 21.37 2.36
CA ALA A 20 -20.73 20.47 1.26
C ALA A 20 -21.29 20.94 -0.08
N GLU A 21 -22.54 21.41 -0.10
CA GLU A 21 -23.19 21.95 -1.30
C GLU A 21 -22.63 23.30 -1.75
N GLY A 22 -22.30 24.19 -0.82
CA GLY A 22 -21.80 25.53 -1.13
C GLY A 22 -20.30 25.57 -1.47
N GLU A 23 -19.49 24.75 -0.81
CA GLU A 23 -18.03 24.87 -0.83
C GLU A 23 -17.34 23.74 -1.58
N ILE A 24 -17.87 22.52 -1.55
CA ILE A 24 -17.22 21.35 -2.17
C ILE A 24 -17.84 21.05 -3.53
N LYS A 25 -19.17 20.98 -3.63
CA LYS A 25 -19.89 20.62 -4.85
C LYS A 25 -19.45 21.44 -6.08
N PRO A 26 -19.28 22.77 -6.00
CA PRO A 26 -18.93 23.58 -7.17
C PRO A 26 -17.56 23.24 -7.79
N GLN A 27 -16.64 22.68 -6.99
CA GLN A 27 -15.28 22.34 -7.43
C GLN A 27 -15.03 20.84 -7.58
N ALA A 28 -15.95 19.99 -7.11
CA ALA A 28 -15.77 18.54 -7.07
C ALA A 28 -15.48 17.90 -8.44
N PHE A 29 -15.99 18.47 -9.54
CA PHE A 29 -15.64 17.99 -10.89
C PHE A 29 -14.16 18.25 -11.23
N LEU A 30 -13.65 19.46 -10.97
CA LEU A 30 -12.27 19.83 -11.24
C LEU A 30 -11.30 19.07 -10.34
N LEU A 31 -11.64 18.91 -9.06
CA LEU A 31 -10.85 18.13 -8.12
C LEU A 31 -10.71 16.67 -8.58
N ASP A 32 -11.80 16.04 -9.04
CA ASP A 32 -11.75 14.69 -9.61
C ASP A 32 -10.94 14.65 -10.90
N GLN A 33 -11.20 15.56 -11.85
CA GLN A 33 -10.52 15.58 -13.14
C GLN A 33 -9.01 15.75 -12.99
N ASN A 34 -8.57 16.67 -12.13
CA ASN A 34 -7.17 17.03 -11.94
C ASN A 34 -6.45 16.17 -10.90
N ASN A 35 -7.15 15.30 -10.16
CA ASN A 35 -6.61 14.50 -9.05
C ASN A 35 -6.00 15.41 -7.96
N GLU A 36 -6.78 16.43 -7.55
CA GLU A 36 -6.34 17.53 -6.68
C GLU A 36 -6.99 17.48 -5.29
N PHE A 37 -6.19 17.82 -4.27
CA PHE A 37 -6.65 17.86 -2.88
C PHE A 37 -7.37 19.18 -2.56
N PRO A 38 -8.57 19.15 -1.94
CA PRO A 38 -9.37 20.34 -1.65
C PRO A 38 -8.88 21.11 -0.41
N ALA A 39 -7.68 21.71 -0.50
CA ALA A 39 -7.00 22.32 0.65
C ALA A 39 -7.85 23.39 1.37
N GLU A 40 -8.48 24.29 0.61
CA GLU A 40 -9.32 25.35 1.18
C GLU A 40 -10.55 24.81 1.92
N ALA A 41 -11.20 23.79 1.37
CA ALA A 41 -12.35 23.16 2.02
C ALA A 41 -11.91 22.47 3.33
N VAL A 42 -10.76 21.79 3.33
CA VAL A 42 -10.22 21.13 4.53
C VAL A 42 -9.83 22.15 5.60
N GLU A 43 -9.25 23.29 5.23
CA GLU A 43 -8.99 24.38 6.17
C GLU A 43 -10.29 24.92 6.81
N LYS A 44 -11.35 25.09 5.99
CA LYS A 44 -12.67 25.50 6.49
C LYS A 44 -13.29 24.44 7.43
N LEU A 45 -13.12 23.14 7.14
CA LEU A 45 -13.54 22.06 8.06
C LEU A 45 -12.85 22.20 9.43
N GLY A 46 -11.56 22.53 9.45
CA GLY A 46 -10.82 22.83 10.68
C GLY A 46 -11.44 24.00 11.46
N LYS A 47 -11.67 25.14 10.79
CA LYS A 47 -12.32 26.32 11.39
C LYS A 47 -13.74 26.06 11.89
N MET A 48 -14.45 25.09 11.29
CA MET A 48 -15.77 24.66 11.74
C MET A 48 -15.73 23.70 12.96
N GLY A 49 -14.55 23.28 13.40
CA GLY A 49 -14.35 22.29 14.46
C GLY A 49 -14.58 20.85 14.00
N LEU A 50 -14.73 20.62 12.69
CA LEU A 50 -15.10 19.30 12.17
C LEU A 50 -13.92 18.32 12.12
N MET A 51 -12.68 18.82 12.13
CA MET A 51 -11.49 17.95 12.16
C MET A 51 -11.28 17.27 13.52
N GLY A 52 -11.94 17.74 14.57
CA GLY A 52 -11.90 17.16 15.91
C GLY A 52 -13.26 16.81 16.50
N ILE A 53 -14.24 16.42 15.67
CA ILE A 53 -15.64 16.18 16.08
C ILE A 53 -15.75 15.37 17.37
N PRO A 54 -15.20 14.14 17.46
CA PRO A 54 -15.43 13.30 18.64
C PRO A 54 -14.49 13.60 19.81
N TYR A 55 -13.54 14.54 19.66
CA TYR A 55 -12.52 14.74 20.69
C TYR A 55 -12.98 15.74 21.75
N PRO A 56 -12.62 15.51 23.03
CA PRO A 56 -12.96 16.42 24.11
C PRO A 56 -12.48 17.86 23.88
N LYS A 57 -13.24 18.81 24.41
CA LYS A 57 -12.93 20.25 24.33
C LYS A 57 -11.59 20.62 24.97
N GLU A 58 -11.15 19.88 26.00
CA GLU A 58 -9.83 20.07 26.63
C GLU A 58 -8.67 19.84 25.66
N TYR A 59 -8.85 19.00 24.63
CA TYR A 59 -7.89 18.80 23.55
C TYR A 59 -8.18 19.65 22.31
N GLY A 60 -9.11 20.62 22.41
CA GLY A 60 -9.50 21.49 21.28
C GLY A 60 -10.45 20.85 20.27
N GLY A 61 -11.06 19.70 20.58
CA GLY A 61 -12.10 19.10 19.76
C GLY A 61 -13.50 19.69 20.02
N ALA A 62 -14.49 19.23 19.25
CA ALA A 62 -15.87 19.71 19.37
C ALA A 62 -16.63 19.08 20.56
N GLY A 63 -16.16 17.92 21.05
CA GLY A 63 -16.81 17.16 22.13
C GLY A 63 -18.17 16.59 21.73
N MET A 64 -18.36 16.27 20.45
CA MET A 64 -19.57 15.62 19.94
C MET A 64 -19.42 14.09 19.95
N ASP A 65 -20.49 13.36 19.70
CA ASP A 65 -20.48 11.89 19.75
C ASP A 65 -19.99 11.25 18.44
N ILE A 66 -19.76 9.93 18.47
CA ILE A 66 -19.38 9.15 17.28
C ILE A 66 -20.47 9.21 16.19
N LEU A 67 -21.74 9.34 16.55
CA LEU A 67 -22.83 9.46 15.59
C LEU A 67 -22.75 10.78 14.80
N SER A 68 -22.43 11.89 15.46
CA SER A 68 -22.14 13.18 14.84
C SER A 68 -20.96 13.09 13.86
N TYR A 69 -19.92 12.33 14.21
CA TYR A 69 -18.82 12.02 13.30
C TYR A 69 -19.28 11.24 12.06
N ALA A 70 -20.10 10.20 12.24
CA ALA A 70 -20.65 9.42 11.12
C ALA A 70 -21.49 10.29 10.18
N ILE A 71 -22.34 11.16 10.73
CA ILE A 71 -23.14 12.13 9.97
C ILE A 71 -22.25 13.08 9.15
N ALA A 72 -21.17 13.58 9.75
CA ALA A 72 -20.25 14.47 9.05
C ALA A 72 -19.60 13.80 7.83
N VAL A 73 -19.12 12.56 8.00
CA VAL A 73 -18.54 11.79 6.89
C VAL A 73 -19.59 11.47 5.83
N GLU A 74 -20.81 11.10 6.24
CA GLU A 74 -21.95 10.83 5.33
C GLU A 74 -22.27 12.04 4.45
N GLU A 75 -22.48 13.22 5.06
CA GLU A 75 -22.91 14.42 4.32
C GLU A 75 -21.82 14.98 3.40
N LEU A 76 -20.54 14.89 3.79
CA LEU A 76 -19.43 15.25 2.90
C LEU A 76 -19.35 14.29 1.70
N SER A 77 -19.43 12.99 1.98
CA SER A 77 -19.33 11.93 0.96
C SER A 77 -20.51 11.89 -0.01
N ARG A 78 -21.66 12.44 0.41
CA ARG A 78 -22.83 12.66 -0.45
C ARG A 78 -22.52 13.56 -1.63
N VAL A 79 -21.60 14.50 -1.46
CA VAL A 79 -21.15 15.41 -2.51
C VAL A 79 -19.84 14.90 -3.14
N ASP A 80 -18.85 14.56 -2.33
CA ASP A 80 -17.52 14.15 -2.81
C ASP A 80 -16.92 13.07 -1.91
N GLY A 81 -16.71 11.87 -2.47
CA GLY A 81 -16.20 10.74 -1.70
C GLY A 81 -14.78 10.98 -1.16
N GLY A 82 -13.95 11.79 -1.84
CA GLY A 82 -12.61 12.10 -1.35
C GLY A 82 -12.62 13.05 -0.15
N ALA A 83 -13.45 14.09 -0.15
CA ALA A 83 -13.62 14.99 1.00
C ALA A 83 -14.04 14.23 2.27
N GLY A 84 -14.98 13.29 2.12
CA GLY A 84 -15.40 12.42 3.21
C GLY A 84 -14.27 11.55 3.77
N VAL A 85 -13.46 10.92 2.91
CA VAL A 85 -12.34 10.08 3.40
C VAL A 85 -11.21 10.90 4.00
N ILE A 86 -10.99 12.14 3.56
CA ILE A 86 -9.98 13.03 4.16
C ILE A 86 -10.29 13.24 5.65
N LEU A 87 -11.56 13.58 5.94
CA LEU A 87 -12.04 13.71 7.32
C LEU A 87 -11.97 12.36 8.06
N SER A 88 -12.47 11.28 7.46
CA SER A 88 -12.49 9.95 8.08
C SER A 88 -11.08 9.50 8.47
N ALA A 89 -10.12 9.57 7.55
CA ALA A 89 -8.74 9.16 7.78
C ALA A 89 -8.05 10.07 8.80
N HIS A 90 -8.31 11.37 8.78
CA HIS A 90 -7.80 12.29 9.79
C HIS A 90 -8.29 11.89 11.18
N VAL A 91 -9.62 11.83 11.38
CA VAL A 91 -10.23 11.60 12.70
C VAL A 91 -9.98 10.16 13.14
N SER A 92 -10.53 9.18 12.43
CA SER A 92 -10.58 7.80 12.94
C SER A 92 -9.26 7.07 12.88
N LEU A 93 -8.33 7.45 11.99
CA LEU A 93 -7.06 6.74 11.81
C LEU A 93 -5.85 7.53 12.30
N GLY A 94 -5.73 8.82 11.95
CA GLY A 94 -4.58 9.64 12.31
C GLY A 94 -4.62 10.12 13.75
N SER A 95 -5.78 10.64 14.18
CA SER A 95 -5.95 11.32 15.48
C SER A 95 -6.38 10.35 16.59
N TRP A 96 -7.29 9.41 16.31
CA TRP A 96 -7.84 8.50 17.31
C TRP A 96 -6.80 7.64 18.06
N PRO A 97 -5.81 6.98 17.41
CA PRO A 97 -4.84 6.18 18.16
C PRO A 97 -3.99 7.04 19.11
N ILE A 98 -3.71 8.30 18.77
CA ILE A 98 -3.02 9.25 19.67
C ILE A 98 -3.92 9.59 20.86
N PHE A 99 -5.20 9.84 20.64
CA PHE A 99 -6.16 10.07 21.71
C PHE A 99 -6.30 8.86 22.66
N ALA A 100 -6.39 7.65 22.11
CA ALA A 100 -6.67 6.44 22.86
C ALA A 100 -5.44 5.87 23.59
N PHE A 101 -4.24 5.96 22.99
CA PHE A 101 -3.03 5.30 23.48
C PHE A 101 -1.87 6.25 23.78
N GLY A 102 -2.03 7.54 23.48
CA GLY A 102 -1.00 8.54 23.74
C GLY A 102 -0.87 8.88 25.21
N THR A 103 0.34 9.22 25.64
CA THR A 103 0.54 9.93 26.92
C THR A 103 -0.07 11.33 26.85
N GLU A 104 -0.21 11.99 28.00
CA GLU A 104 -0.74 13.35 28.03
C GLU A 104 0.12 14.31 27.20
N GLU A 105 1.45 14.19 27.29
CA GLU A 105 2.40 14.99 26.52
C GLU A 105 2.25 14.75 25.01
N GLN A 106 2.03 13.50 24.59
CA GLN A 106 1.76 13.18 23.19
C GLN A 106 0.42 13.76 22.72
N LYS A 107 -0.62 13.73 23.55
CA LYS A 107 -1.92 14.34 23.21
C LYS A 107 -1.79 15.85 23.06
N GLN A 108 -1.14 16.52 24.01
CA GLN A 108 -0.92 17.97 23.93
C GLN A 108 -0.09 18.35 22.70
N LYS A 109 0.97 17.58 22.40
CA LYS A 109 1.86 17.87 21.26
C LYS A 109 1.22 17.56 19.90
N TYR A 110 0.51 16.44 19.77
CA TYR A 110 0.06 15.93 18.48
C TYR A 110 -1.45 15.95 18.30
N LEU A 111 -2.24 15.52 19.30
CA LEU A 111 -3.69 15.49 19.18
C LEU A 111 -4.28 16.89 19.13
N VAL A 112 -3.81 17.84 19.94
CA VAL A 112 -4.39 19.19 20.01
C VAL A 112 -4.36 19.92 18.66
N PRO A 113 -3.21 20.01 17.95
CA PRO A 113 -3.20 20.61 16.61
C PRO A 113 -4.07 19.86 15.60
N LEU A 114 -4.19 18.54 15.72
CA LEU A 114 -5.04 17.73 14.86
C LEU A 114 -6.53 18.02 15.11
N ALA A 115 -6.96 17.99 16.37
CA ALA A 115 -8.35 18.21 16.77
C ALA A 115 -8.83 19.63 16.42
N ARG A 116 -7.94 20.63 16.47
CA ARG A 116 -8.21 22.00 16.02
C ARG A 116 -8.24 22.16 14.50
N GLY A 117 -7.84 21.14 13.74
CA GLY A 117 -7.71 21.18 12.28
C GLY A 117 -6.57 22.05 11.77
N GLU A 118 -5.59 22.37 12.62
CA GLU A 118 -4.36 23.11 12.26
C GLU A 118 -3.36 22.21 11.51
N LYS A 119 -3.40 20.90 11.80
CA LYS A 119 -2.61 19.85 11.15
C LYS A 119 -3.50 18.73 10.66
N ILE A 120 -3.01 17.94 9.70
CA ILE A 120 -3.72 16.76 9.18
C ILE A 120 -3.02 15.46 9.61
N GLY A 121 -3.81 14.47 10.05
CA GLY A 121 -3.35 13.15 10.44
C GLY A 121 -3.45 12.11 9.30
N ALA A 122 -2.56 11.12 9.34
CA ALA A 122 -2.54 9.97 8.44
C ALA A 122 -2.07 8.70 9.17
N PHE A 123 -2.32 7.54 8.55
CA PHE A 123 -2.10 6.22 9.16
C PHE A 123 -1.33 5.31 8.22
N GLY A 124 -0.11 4.92 8.62
CA GLY A 124 0.86 4.17 7.83
C GLY A 124 1.00 2.71 8.27
N LEU A 125 0.11 1.83 7.81
CA LEU A 125 0.15 0.39 8.11
C LEU A 125 0.60 -0.45 6.92
N THR A 126 -0.07 -0.28 5.77
CA THR A 126 0.03 -1.14 4.59
C THR A 126 1.39 -1.07 3.90
N GLU A 127 1.88 -2.23 3.44
CA GLU A 127 3.11 -2.40 2.67
C GLU A 127 2.85 -3.23 1.41
N PRO A 128 3.77 -3.24 0.42
CA PRO A 128 3.59 -4.03 -0.80
C PRO A 128 3.33 -5.53 -0.58
N ASN A 129 3.86 -6.09 0.51
CA ASN A 129 3.67 -7.48 0.92
C ASN A 129 2.61 -7.65 2.03
N ALA A 130 2.18 -6.57 2.70
CA ALA A 130 1.31 -6.60 3.87
C ALA A 130 0.09 -5.70 3.67
N GLY A 131 -0.95 -6.26 3.04
CA GLY A 131 -2.26 -5.64 2.86
C GLY A 131 -3.30 -6.22 3.83
N SER A 132 -4.05 -7.21 3.36
CA SER A 132 -4.98 -7.97 4.20
C SER A 132 -4.27 -8.70 5.35
N ASP A 133 -3.06 -9.22 5.10
CA ASP A 133 -2.15 -9.72 6.13
C ASP A 133 -1.31 -8.56 6.71
N ALA A 134 -1.96 -7.69 7.47
CA ALA A 134 -1.31 -6.52 8.06
C ALA A 134 -0.20 -6.88 9.07
N GLY A 135 -0.21 -8.11 9.59
CA GLY A 135 0.82 -8.61 10.50
C GLY A 135 2.17 -8.88 9.82
N GLY A 136 2.19 -9.00 8.50
CA GLY A 136 3.40 -9.25 7.70
C GLY A 136 4.26 -8.01 7.42
N THR A 137 4.10 -6.92 8.17
CA THR A 137 4.88 -5.68 7.98
C THR A 137 6.38 -5.92 8.12
N GLU A 138 7.19 -5.33 7.22
CA GLU A 138 8.65 -5.45 7.19
C GLU A 138 9.36 -4.13 7.54
N THR A 139 8.66 -2.99 7.64
CA THR A 139 9.25 -1.73 8.15
C THR A 139 9.81 -1.98 9.55
N THR A 140 11.04 -1.56 9.81
CA THR A 140 11.77 -1.82 11.07
C THR A 140 12.00 -0.55 11.86
N ALA A 141 12.00 -0.65 13.18
CA ALA A 141 12.37 0.42 14.11
C ALA A 141 13.37 -0.13 15.14
N VAL A 142 14.63 0.32 15.07
CA VAL A 142 15.70 -0.17 15.97
C VAL A 142 16.04 0.89 17.01
N LEU A 143 15.92 0.56 18.30
CA LEU A 143 16.28 1.47 19.38
C LEU A 143 17.79 1.79 19.37
N LYS A 144 18.13 3.08 19.37
CA LYS A 144 19.48 3.65 19.35
C LYS A 144 19.58 4.75 20.42
N GLY A 145 19.70 4.35 21.68
CA GLY A 145 19.78 5.30 22.79
C GLY A 145 18.44 5.98 23.08
N ASP A 146 18.32 7.24 22.67
CA ASP A 146 17.16 8.12 22.88
C ASP A 146 16.21 8.21 21.68
N TYR A 147 16.48 7.50 20.58
CA TYR A 147 15.59 7.43 19.41
C TYR A 147 15.49 6.00 18.83
N TYR A 148 14.44 5.73 18.08
CA TYR A 148 14.32 4.58 17.17
C TYR A 148 14.74 4.99 15.76
N LEU A 149 15.57 4.16 15.12
CA LEU A 149 15.95 4.31 13.72
C LEU A 149 14.96 3.55 12.84
N LEU A 150 14.11 4.27 12.12
CA LEU A 150 13.01 3.72 11.32
C LEU A 150 13.44 3.58 9.84
N ASN A 151 13.26 2.38 9.28
CA ASN A 151 13.59 2.06 7.89
C ASN A 151 12.50 1.20 7.24
N GLY A 152 12.11 1.55 6.02
CA GLY A 152 11.11 0.81 5.25
C GLY A 152 10.23 1.74 4.43
N GLY A 153 8.98 1.35 4.24
CA GLY A 153 8.03 2.19 3.52
C GLY A 153 6.61 1.66 3.64
N LYS A 154 5.65 2.56 3.41
CA LYS A 154 4.22 2.26 3.41
C LYS A 154 3.61 2.67 2.08
N ILE A 155 2.55 1.99 1.67
CA ILE A 155 1.84 2.27 0.42
C ILE A 155 0.37 2.54 0.68
N PHE A 156 -0.27 3.25 -0.25
CA PHE A 156 -1.70 3.60 -0.18
C PHE A 156 -2.08 4.45 1.03
N ILE A 157 -1.20 5.36 1.48
CA ILE A 157 -1.47 6.15 2.68
C ILE A 157 -2.31 7.37 2.32
N THR A 158 -3.59 7.30 2.68
CA THR A 158 -4.53 8.42 2.60
C THR A 158 -4.00 9.64 3.37
N ASN A 159 -4.28 10.82 2.83
CA ASN A 159 -3.76 12.12 3.26
C ASN A 159 -2.25 12.32 3.03
N ALA A 160 -1.45 11.32 2.65
CA ALA A 160 -0.06 11.57 2.24
C ALA A 160 0.00 12.22 0.84
N PRO A 161 0.87 13.22 0.59
CA PRO A 161 1.83 13.87 1.52
C PRO A 161 1.27 15.16 2.16
N LYS A 162 -0.05 15.34 2.18
CA LYS A 162 -0.72 16.52 2.73
C LYS A 162 -0.79 16.52 4.27
N ALA A 163 -0.75 15.34 4.89
CA ALA A 163 -0.68 15.18 6.33
C ALA A 163 0.65 15.68 6.93
N ASP A 164 0.57 16.09 8.19
CA ASP A 164 1.69 16.58 9.00
C ASP A 164 2.12 15.53 10.03
N THR A 165 1.16 14.77 10.56
CA THR A 165 1.38 13.76 11.60
C THR A 165 0.96 12.38 11.09
N TYR A 166 1.83 11.39 11.24
CA TYR A 166 1.61 10.02 10.78
C TYR A 166 1.71 9.04 11.94
N VAL A 167 0.73 8.16 12.10
CA VAL A 167 0.87 6.99 12.97
C VAL A 167 1.34 5.80 12.15
N VAL A 168 2.56 5.34 12.38
CA VAL A 168 3.27 4.35 11.57
C VAL A 168 3.54 3.08 12.38
N PHE A 169 3.35 1.92 11.77
CA PHE A 169 3.59 0.61 12.40
C PHE A 169 4.87 -0.02 11.88
N ALA A 170 5.73 -0.47 12.78
CA ALA A 170 7.01 -1.06 12.44
C ALA A 170 7.42 -2.17 13.42
N VAL A 171 8.20 -3.11 12.93
CA VAL A 171 8.78 -4.21 13.70
C VAL A 171 9.92 -3.67 14.56
N THR A 172 9.76 -3.77 15.88
CA THR A 172 10.83 -3.49 16.85
C THR A 172 11.52 -4.78 17.32
N THR A 173 10.76 -5.87 17.44
CA THR A 173 11.27 -7.20 17.77
C THR A 173 10.94 -8.19 16.65
N PRO A 174 11.93 -8.57 15.82
CA PRO A 174 11.73 -9.56 14.75
C PRO A 174 11.27 -10.93 15.27
N ASP A 175 10.71 -11.74 14.38
CA ASP A 175 10.45 -13.19 14.54
C ASP A 175 9.45 -13.60 15.65
N ILE A 176 8.79 -12.66 16.33
CA ILE A 176 7.71 -12.94 17.30
C ILE A 176 6.30 -12.57 16.78
N GLY A 177 6.18 -12.41 15.46
CA GLY A 177 4.93 -12.11 14.77
C GLY A 177 4.32 -10.77 15.16
N THR A 178 2.98 -10.72 15.31
CA THR A 178 2.25 -9.48 15.59
C THR A 178 2.61 -8.82 16.92
N ARG A 179 3.20 -9.57 17.86
CA ARG A 179 3.72 -9.05 19.14
C ARG A 179 5.03 -8.29 19.01
N GLY A 180 5.67 -8.36 17.85
CA GLY A 180 6.92 -7.65 17.54
C GLY A 180 6.71 -6.28 16.91
N ILE A 181 5.45 -5.89 16.68
CA ILE A 181 5.07 -4.67 15.98
C ILE A 181 4.74 -3.58 17.01
N SER A 182 5.28 -2.39 16.80
CA SER A 182 5.06 -1.20 17.62
C SER A 182 4.49 -0.06 16.76
N ALA A 183 3.85 0.92 17.41
CA ALA A 183 3.30 2.11 16.77
C ALA A 183 4.14 3.34 17.09
N PHE A 184 4.33 4.23 16.12
CA PHE A 184 5.14 5.42 16.23
C PHE A 184 4.40 6.63 15.68
N ILE A 185 4.52 7.77 16.36
CA ILE A 185 4.11 9.07 15.81
C ILE A 185 5.30 9.63 15.02
N VAL A 186 5.11 9.95 13.74
CA VAL A 186 6.16 10.47 12.85
C VAL A 186 5.68 11.79 12.25
N GLU A 187 6.53 12.81 12.28
CA GLU A 187 6.20 14.14 11.73
C GLU A 187 6.80 14.33 10.33
N LYS A 188 6.02 14.94 9.45
CA LYS A 188 6.50 15.39 8.15
C LYS A 188 7.66 16.38 8.31
N GLY A 189 8.67 16.25 7.45
CA GLY A 189 9.84 17.14 7.43
C GLY A 189 11.02 16.63 8.25
N TRP A 190 10.88 15.52 8.98
CA TRP A 190 12.02 14.84 9.58
C TRP A 190 12.97 14.28 8.52
N GLU A 191 14.28 14.37 8.81
CA GLU A 191 15.33 13.89 7.92
C GLU A 191 15.13 12.39 7.62
N GLY A 192 15.22 12.04 6.33
CA GLY A 192 15.02 10.67 5.85
C GLY A 192 13.56 10.24 5.67
N PHE A 193 12.58 11.05 6.08
CA PHE A 193 11.16 10.77 5.85
C PHE A 193 10.67 11.50 4.58
N GLU A 194 10.50 10.72 3.52
CA GLU A 194 10.09 11.20 2.20
C GLU A 194 8.76 10.58 1.76
N PHE A 195 8.21 11.09 0.66
CA PHE A 195 6.95 10.62 0.09
C PHE A 195 7.12 10.21 -1.37
N GLY A 196 6.38 9.20 -1.79
CA GLY A 196 6.17 8.90 -3.19
C GLY A 196 5.25 9.91 -3.87
N ASP A 197 5.06 9.76 -5.18
CA ASP A 197 4.08 10.55 -5.92
C ASP A 197 2.66 10.27 -5.43
N HIS A 198 1.78 11.27 -5.58
CA HIS A 198 0.36 11.05 -5.44
C HIS A 198 -0.14 10.04 -6.49
N TYR A 199 -0.79 8.96 -6.05
CA TYR A 199 -1.36 7.96 -6.95
C TYR A 199 -2.49 8.51 -7.83
N ASP A 200 -2.46 8.12 -9.11
CA ASP A 200 -3.56 8.33 -10.07
C ASP A 200 -4.57 7.17 -9.93
N LYS A 201 -5.76 7.48 -9.38
CA LYS A 201 -6.73 6.49 -8.90
C LYS A 201 -7.99 6.43 -9.76
N MET A 202 -8.72 5.31 -9.68
CA MET A 202 -10.03 5.15 -10.34
C MET A 202 -11.07 6.17 -9.82
N GLY A 203 -11.22 6.27 -8.50
CA GLY A 203 -12.14 7.17 -7.82
C GLY A 203 -11.47 7.81 -6.60
N ILE A 204 -12.25 8.56 -5.83
CA ILE A 204 -11.84 9.42 -4.71
C ILE A 204 -10.60 10.25 -5.06
N ARG A 205 -10.59 10.80 -6.28
CA ARG A 205 -9.45 11.49 -6.87
C ARG A 205 -9.13 12.82 -6.20
N SER A 206 -10.10 13.39 -5.47
CA SER A 206 -9.92 14.53 -4.58
C SER A 206 -9.18 14.18 -3.27
N SER A 207 -9.01 12.89 -2.94
CA SER A 207 -8.22 12.45 -1.79
C SER A 207 -6.76 12.20 -2.18
N SER A 208 -5.84 12.76 -1.39
CA SER A 208 -4.41 12.50 -1.54
C SER A 208 -4.05 11.11 -1.01
N THR A 209 -3.22 10.39 -1.73
CA THR A 209 -2.75 9.04 -1.40
C THR A 209 -1.35 8.86 -1.97
N ALA A 210 -0.38 8.50 -1.14
CA ALA A 210 1.01 8.34 -1.57
C ALA A 210 1.73 7.24 -0.79
N GLU A 211 2.97 6.96 -1.20
CA GLU A 211 3.90 6.13 -0.44
C GLU A 211 4.55 6.96 0.68
N LEU A 212 4.86 6.31 1.80
CA LEU A 212 5.77 6.80 2.83
C LEU A 212 7.10 6.08 2.67
N ILE A 213 8.20 6.81 2.73
CA ILE A 213 9.55 6.28 2.55
C ILE A 213 10.36 6.67 3.78
N PHE A 214 10.90 5.67 4.49
CA PHE A 214 11.72 5.87 5.68
C PHE A 214 13.14 5.39 5.41
N ASN A 215 14.08 6.34 5.42
CA ASN A 215 15.51 6.09 5.26
C ASN A 215 16.24 6.63 6.48
N ASP A 216 16.56 5.75 7.43
CA ASP A 216 17.27 6.11 8.66
C ASP A 216 16.61 7.27 9.45
N VAL A 217 15.27 7.27 9.48
CA VAL A 217 14.50 8.31 10.18
C VAL A 217 14.69 8.15 11.68
N LYS A 218 15.18 9.19 12.35
CA LYS A 218 15.35 9.21 13.81
C LYS A 218 14.04 9.63 14.46
N VAL A 219 13.30 8.65 14.97
CA VAL A 219 12.05 8.86 15.71
C VAL A 219 12.38 8.93 17.20
N PRO A 220 12.16 10.05 17.91
CA PRO A 220 12.44 10.14 19.35
C PRO A 220 11.76 9.01 20.14
N LYS A 221 12.40 8.54 21.21
CA LYS A 221 11.87 7.41 22.01
C LYS A 221 10.49 7.72 22.59
N GLU A 222 10.25 8.97 22.96
CA GLU A 222 8.96 9.47 23.43
C GLU A 222 7.86 9.50 22.36
N ASN A 223 8.17 9.21 21.10
CA ASN A 223 7.20 9.08 20.01
C ASN A 223 6.72 7.64 19.79
N LEU A 224 7.17 6.68 20.61
CA LEU A 224 6.52 5.37 20.73
C LEU A 224 5.09 5.58 21.27
N LEU A 225 4.10 5.13 20.51
CA LEU A 225 2.69 5.23 20.87
C LEU A 225 2.24 3.93 21.55
N GLY A 226 1.79 4.03 22.80
CA GLY A 226 1.54 2.85 23.65
C GLY A 226 2.86 2.19 24.10
N LYS A 227 2.87 0.87 24.22
CA LYS A 227 4.07 0.11 24.57
C LYS A 227 4.67 -0.62 23.37
N GLU A 228 5.96 -0.94 23.47
CA GLU A 228 6.63 -1.78 22.49
C GLU A 228 5.91 -3.13 22.37
N GLY A 229 5.64 -3.57 21.14
CA GLY A 229 4.91 -4.80 20.85
C GLY A 229 3.37 -4.69 20.87
N GLU A 230 2.81 -3.53 21.23
CA GLU A 230 1.35 -3.29 21.21
C GLU A 230 0.83 -2.72 19.88
N GLY A 231 1.71 -2.47 18.90
CA GLY A 231 1.38 -1.80 17.65
C GLY A 231 0.28 -2.51 16.86
N PHE A 232 0.30 -3.84 16.76
CA PHE A 232 -0.76 -4.56 16.03
C PHE A 232 -2.13 -4.44 16.72
N LYS A 233 -2.16 -4.45 18.07
CA LYS A 233 -3.39 -4.24 18.84
C LYS A 233 -3.93 -2.82 18.60
N ILE A 234 -3.07 -1.82 18.62
CA ILE A 234 -3.43 -0.43 18.33
C ILE A 234 -3.98 -0.30 16.90
N ALA A 235 -3.32 -0.91 15.91
CA ALA A 235 -3.77 -0.91 14.52
C ALA A 235 -5.18 -1.52 14.37
N MET A 236 -5.43 -2.68 14.97
CA MET A 236 -6.74 -3.35 14.88
C MET A 236 -7.85 -2.53 15.56
N ALA A 237 -7.59 -2.02 16.76
CA ALA A 237 -8.57 -1.18 17.47
C ALA A 237 -8.87 0.13 16.71
N THR A 238 -7.87 0.69 16.02
CA THR A 238 -8.04 1.87 15.16
C THR A 238 -8.94 1.54 13.96
N LEU A 239 -8.70 0.41 13.29
CA LEU A 239 -9.47 -0.01 12.12
C LEU A 239 -10.94 -0.36 12.46
N ASP A 240 -11.23 -0.89 13.64
CA ASP A 240 -12.63 -1.10 14.07
C ASP A 240 -13.41 0.23 14.07
N GLY A 241 -12.77 1.30 14.57
CA GLY A 241 -13.32 2.66 14.51
C GLY A 241 -13.39 3.25 13.10
N GLY A 242 -12.35 3.05 12.29
CA GLY A 242 -12.27 3.55 10.92
C GLY A 242 -13.32 2.95 9.99
N ARG A 243 -13.68 1.67 10.20
CA ARG A 243 -14.74 0.98 9.45
C ARG A 243 -16.11 1.69 9.55
N ILE A 244 -16.43 2.32 10.67
CA ILE A 244 -17.66 3.14 10.81
C ILE A 244 -17.58 4.37 9.90
N GLY A 245 -16.41 5.02 9.83
CA GLY A 245 -16.16 6.14 8.92
C GLY A 245 -16.30 5.73 7.46
N ILE A 246 -15.70 4.62 7.05
CA ILE A 246 -15.82 4.10 5.69
C ILE A 246 -17.25 3.68 5.33
N ALA A 247 -17.96 3.06 6.27
CA ALA A 247 -19.37 2.72 6.08
C ALA A 247 -20.21 3.99 5.84
N SER A 248 -19.94 5.05 6.61
CA SER A 248 -20.57 6.37 6.46
C SER A 248 -20.23 7.01 5.12
N GLN A 249 -18.98 6.87 4.66
CA GLN A 249 -18.56 7.35 3.34
C GLN A 249 -19.30 6.62 2.21
N ALA A 250 -19.36 5.28 2.27
CA ALA A 250 -20.09 4.49 1.28
C ALA A 250 -21.58 4.85 1.24
N LEU A 251 -22.20 5.04 2.42
CA LEU A 251 -23.57 5.52 2.54
C LEU A 251 -23.76 6.89 1.91
N GLY A 252 -22.86 7.84 2.18
CA GLY A 252 -22.92 9.18 1.58
C GLY A 252 -22.85 9.12 0.06
N ILE A 253 -21.84 8.45 -0.51
CA ILE A 253 -21.68 8.28 -1.96
C ILE A 253 -22.96 7.69 -2.59
N ALA A 254 -23.52 6.65 -1.98
CA ALA A 254 -24.75 6.00 -2.44
C ALA A 254 -25.96 6.93 -2.33
N GLN A 255 -26.09 7.69 -1.24
CA GLN A 255 -27.16 8.66 -1.01
C GLN A 255 -27.14 9.78 -2.05
N GLY A 256 -25.96 10.33 -2.36
CA GLY A 256 -25.80 11.37 -3.38
C GLY A 256 -26.16 10.86 -4.78
N ALA A 257 -25.73 9.64 -5.13
CA ALA A 257 -26.10 9.01 -6.39
C ALA A 257 -27.61 8.77 -6.51
N TYR A 258 -28.25 8.30 -5.43
CA TYR A 258 -29.70 8.11 -5.36
C TYR A 258 -30.46 9.42 -5.54
N GLU A 259 -30.07 10.49 -4.83
CA GLU A 259 -30.74 11.79 -4.91
C GLU A 259 -30.66 12.38 -6.32
N ASN A 260 -29.49 12.31 -6.96
CA ASN A 260 -29.31 12.71 -8.36
C ASN A 260 -30.18 11.89 -9.31
N ALA A 261 -30.22 10.57 -9.15
CA ALA A 261 -31.04 9.68 -10.00
C ALA A 261 -32.53 9.93 -9.80
N LEU A 262 -32.96 10.16 -8.57
CA LEU A 262 -34.34 10.49 -8.24
C LEU A 262 -34.74 11.80 -8.92
N GLU A 263 -33.94 12.85 -8.80
CA GLU A 263 -34.29 14.14 -9.40
C GLU A 263 -34.30 14.08 -10.93
N TYR A 264 -33.24 13.53 -11.54
CA TYR A 264 -33.19 13.31 -12.99
C TYR A 264 -34.39 12.50 -13.50
N SER A 265 -34.83 11.50 -12.73
CA SER A 265 -35.96 10.65 -13.14
C SER A 265 -37.31 11.36 -13.18
N LYS A 266 -37.47 12.46 -12.42
CA LYS A 266 -38.67 13.30 -12.46
C LYS A 266 -38.66 14.26 -13.64
N GLU A 267 -37.48 14.72 -14.05
CA GLU A 267 -37.32 15.68 -15.14
C GLU A 267 -37.28 15.00 -16.52
N ARG A 268 -36.62 13.85 -16.63
CA ARG A 268 -36.42 13.16 -17.91
C ARG A 268 -37.71 12.56 -18.43
N ILE A 269 -38.16 13.00 -19.60
CA ILE A 269 -39.35 12.47 -20.27
C ILE A 269 -38.97 11.41 -21.32
N GLN A 270 -39.59 10.23 -21.25
CA GLN A 270 -39.61 9.23 -22.33
C GLN A 270 -41.00 8.58 -22.40
N PHE A 271 -41.43 8.22 -23.60
CA PHE A 271 -42.77 7.66 -23.84
C PHE A 271 -43.89 8.56 -23.27
N GLY A 272 -43.72 9.89 -23.37
CA GLY A 272 -44.73 10.89 -22.98
C GLY A 272 -44.86 11.18 -21.49
N LYS A 273 -44.03 10.61 -20.60
CA LYS A 273 -44.08 10.86 -19.14
C LYS A 273 -42.68 10.87 -18.50
N PRO A 274 -42.52 11.43 -17.29
CA PRO A 274 -41.33 11.26 -16.48
C PRO A 274 -40.93 9.80 -16.33
N ILE A 275 -39.65 9.49 -16.46
CA ILE A 275 -39.17 8.10 -16.38
C ILE A 275 -39.42 7.48 -15.00
N CYS A 276 -39.52 8.28 -13.94
CA CYS A 276 -39.92 7.81 -12.60
C CYS A 276 -41.33 7.21 -12.55
N GLN A 277 -42.20 7.47 -13.55
CA GLN A 277 -43.53 6.86 -13.69
C GLN A 277 -43.51 5.56 -14.50
N GLN A 278 -42.33 5.10 -14.94
CA GLN A 278 -42.16 3.75 -15.47
C GLN A 278 -41.89 2.82 -14.30
N GLN A 279 -42.73 1.79 -14.13
CA GLN A 279 -42.72 0.94 -12.92
C GLN A 279 -41.34 0.36 -12.59
N ILE A 280 -40.57 -0.03 -13.62
CA ILE A 280 -39.22 -0.57 -13.43
C ILE A 280 -38.24 0.44 -12.83
N VAL A 281 -38.39 1.74 -13.15
CA VAL A 281 -37.58 2.82 -12.56
C VAL A 281 -38.04 3.10 -11.13
N SER A 282 -39.36 3.14 -10.89
CA SER A 282 -39.91 3.33 -9.54
C SER A 282 -39.46 2.22 -8.59
N PHE A 283 -39.41 0.95 -9.05
CA PHE A 283 -38.91 -0.18 -8.26
C PHE A 283 -37.43 -0.03 -7.91
N LYS A 284 -36.58 0.35 -8.88
CA LYS A 284 -35.17 0.65 -8.59
C LYS A 284 -35.02 1.72 -7.52
N LEU A 285 -35.76 2.82 -7.63
CA LEU A 285 -35.73 3.90 -6.64
C LEU A 285 -36.18 3.42 -5.25
N ALA A 286 -37.20 2.56 -5.17
CA ALA A 286 -37.66 1.98 -3.91
C ALA A 286 -36.62 1.04 -3.27
N ASP A 287 -36.00 0.18 -4.08
CA ASP A 287 -34.96 -0.74 -3.62
C ASP A 287 -33.71 0.01 -3.14
N MET A 288 -33.28 1.03 -3.88
CA MET A 288 -32.17 1.92 -3.50
C MET A 288 -32.46 2.60 -2.16
N ALA A 289 -33.64 3.21 -1.99
CA ALA A 289 -34.03 3.88 -0.76
C ALA A 289 -34.04 2.91 0.46
N THR A 290 -34.52 1.68 0.26
CA THR A 290 -34.55 0.65 1.29
C THR A 290 -33.14 0.26 1.72
N LYS A 291 -32.23 0.00 0.76
CA LYS A 291 -30.82 -0.33 1.04
C LYS A 291 -30.11 0.77 1.81
N LEU A 292 -30.33 2.04 1.44
CA LEU A 292 -29.78 3.20 2.13
C LEU A 292 -30.27 3.28 3.59
N ARG A 293 -31.54 3.00 3.83
CA ARG A 293 -32.11 2.97 5.20
C ARG A 293 -31.48 1.85 6.04
N CYS A 294 -31.33 0.65 5.48
CA CYS A 294 -30.67 -0.48 6.14
C CYS A 294 -29.22 -0.17 6.51
N ALA A 295 -28.44 0.35 5.55
CA ALA A 295 -27.04 0.70 5.77
C ALA A 295 -26.89 1.74 6.89
N ARG A 296 -27.71 2.79 6.87
CA ARG A 296 -27.69 3.85 7.89
C ARG A 296 -27.95 3.31 9.30
N PHE A 297 -28.87 2.36 9.47
CA PHE A 297 -29.11 1.75 10.77
C PHE A 297 -27.93 0.92 11.28
N LEU A 298 -27.27 0.14 10.41
CA LEU A 298 -26.09 -0.61 10.81
C LEU A 298 -24.96 0.32 11.28
N ILE A 299 -24.75 1.43 10.55
CA ILE A 299 -23.72 2.43 10.86
C ILE A 299 -24.01 3.10 12.20
N TYR A 300 -25.25 3.58 12.40
CA TYR A 300 -25.59 4.33 13.60
C TYR A 300 -25.59 3.43 14.84
N SER A 301 -26.04 2.17 14.70
CA SER A 301 -25.92 1.17 15.76
C SER A 301 -24.46 0.93 16.16
N ALA A 302 -23.54 0.75 15.19
CA ALA A 302 -22.12 0.59 15.49
C ALA A 302 -21.49 1.85 16.13
N ALA A 303 -21.93 3.04 15.72
CA ALA A 303 -21.50 4.32 16.30
C ALA A 303 -21.94 4.45 17.76
N GLU A 304 -23.20 4.13 18.08
CA GLU A 304 -23.72 4.14 19.45
C GLU A 304 -22.99 3.14 20.35
N LEU A 305 -22.72 1.92 19.86
CA LEU A 305 -21.95 0.92 20.61
C LEU A 305 -20.54 1.43 20.94
N LYS A 306 -19.88 2.08 19.97
CA LYS A 306 -18.56 2.68 20.18
C LYS A 306 -18.61 3.80 21.22
N GLU A 307 -19.59 4.69 21.14
CA GLU A 307 -19.80 5.80 22.09
C GLU A 307 -20.00 5.26 23.52
N GLN A 308 -20.76 4.17 23.66
CA GLN A 308 -21.04 3.54 24.96
C GLN A 308 -19.90 2.62 25.44
N HIS A 309 -18.77 2.58 24.75
CA HIS A 309 -17.63 1.71 25.05
C HIS A 309 -17.98 0.21 25.10
N VAL A 310 -19.02 -0.20 24.37
CA VAL A 310 -19.39 -1.61 24.19
C VAL A 310 -18.58 -2.18 23.03
N PRO A 311 -18.15 -3.47 23.06
CA PRO A 311 -17.50 -4.08 21.92
C PRO A 311 -18.33 -3.92 20.63
N TYR A 312 -17.71 -3.40 19.58
CA TYR A 312 -18.39 -3.03 18.33
C TYR A 312 -17.66 -3.54 17.07
N GLY A 313 -16.66 -4.42 17.23
CA GLY A 313 -15.81 -4.91 16.15
C GLY A 313 -16.58 -5.71 15.09
N MET A 314 -17.60 -6.48 15.51
CA MET A 314 -18.47 -7.22 14.59
C MET A 314 -19.43 -6.26 13.87
N GLU A 315 -20.07 -5.35 14.59
CA GLU A 315 -21.08 -4.44 14.09
C GLU A 315 -20.48 -3.42 13.12
N SER A 316 -19.29 -2.90 13.41
CA SER A 316 -18.55 -2.04 12.47
C SER A 316 -18.15 -2.78 11.19
N ALA A 317 -17.74 -4.05 11.28
CA ALA A 317 -17.44 -4.87 10.12
C ALA A 317 -18.69 -5.14 9.27
N MET A 318 -19.83 -5.46 9.90
CA MET A 318 -21.14 -5.61 9.23
C MET A 318 -21.56 -4.32 8.53
N ALA A 319 -21.47 -3.18 9.22
CA ALA A 319 -21.82 -1.88 8.68
C ALA A 319 -20.96 -1.54 7.45
N LYS A 320 -19.64 -1.70 7.55
CA LYS A 320 -18.71 -1.42 6.44
C LYS A 320 -18.95 -2.35 5.26
N GLN A 321 -19.07 -3.65 5.49
CA GLN A 321 -19.32 -4.63 4.43
C GLN A 321 -20.63 -4.35 3.71
N TYR A 322 -21.74 -4.20 4.45
CA TYR A 322 -23.05 -3.99 3.85
C TYR A 322 -23.15 -2.65 3.12
N ALA A 323 -22.72 -1.55 3.76
CA ALA A 323 -22.80 -0.21 3.16
C ALA A 323 -21.97 -0.11 1.88
N SER A 324 -20.78 -0.73 1.83
CA SER A 324 -19.93 -0.72 0.63
C SER A 324 -20.44 -1.65 -0.48
N ASP A 325 -21.01 -2.81 -0.16
CA ASP A 325 -21.64 -3.70 -1.14
C ASP A 325 -22.84 -2.99 -1.81
N ILE A 326 -23.76 -2.41 -1.01
CA ILE A 326 -24.92 -1.71 -1.56
C ILE A 326 -24.55 -0.39 -2.24
N ALA A 327 -23.45 0.27 -1.87
CA ALA A 327 -23.04 1.50 -2.55
C ALA A 327 -22.72 1.26 -4.03
N LEU A 328 -22.13 0.10 -4.36
CA LEU A 328 -21.92 -0.29 -5.76
C LEU A 328 -23.24 -0.58 -6.48
N GLU A 329 -24.18 -1.26 -5.82
CA GLU A 329 -25.48 -1.55 -6.41
C GLU A 329 -26.29 -0.27 -6.67
N VAL A 330 -26.35 0.63 -5.68
CA VAL A 330 -27.07 1.90 -5.76
C VAL A 330 -26.45 2.81 -6.81
N THR A 331 -25.13 2.97 -6.83
CA THR A 331 -24.46 3.82 -7.84
C THR A 331 -24.57 3.24 -9.25
N ASN A 332 -24.57 1.91 -9.39
CA ASN A 332 -24.82 1.24 -10.67
C ASN A 332 -26.23 1.53 -11.19
N ASP A 333 -27.24 1.38 -10.34
CA ASP A 333 -28.64 1.65 -10.72
C ASP A 333 -28.88 3.14 -10.96
N ALA A 334 -28.25 4.03 -10.20
CA ALA A 334 -28.28 5.47 -10.45
C ALA A 334 -27.74 5.80 -11.85
N LEU A 335 -26.58 5.26 -12.21
CA LEU A 335 -26.00 5.42 -13.55
C LEU A 335 -26.95 4.87 -14.63
N GLN A 336 -27.55 3.70 -14.39
CA GLN A 336 -28.49 3.07 -15.32
C GLN A 336 -29.76 3.92 -15.53
N ILE A 337 -30.27 4.59 -14.49
CA ILE A 337 -31.42 5.51 -14.58
C ILE A 337 -31.08 6.74 -15.43
N PHE A 338 -29.86 7.25 -15.36
CA PHE A 338 -29.38 8.32 -16.24
C PHE A 338 -29.22 7.85 -17.70
N GLY A 339 -29.06 6.55 -17.94
CA GLY A 339 -28.83 5.98 -19.26
C GLY A 339 -27.53 6.49 -19.88
N GLY A 340 -27.55 6.82 -21.18
CA GLY A 340 -26.36 7.30 -21.90
C GLY A 340 -25.70 8.53 -21.25
N SER A 341 -26.50 9.44 -20.68
CA SER A 341 -25.98 10.62 -19.98
C SER A 341 -25.12 10.23 -18.77
N GLY A 342 -25.51 9.18 -18.04
CA GLY A 342 -24.83 8.74 -16.83
C GLY A 342 -23.45 8.18 -17.08
N TYR A 343 -23.09 7.87 -18.33
CA TYR A 343 -21.77 7.40 -18.73
C TYR A 343 -20.81 8.55 -19.08
N LEU A 344 -21.31 9.78 -19.20
CA LEU A 344 -20.51 10.95 -19.55
C LEU A 344 -19.84 11.56 -18.31
N LYS A 345 -18.55 11.87 -18.42
CA LYS A 345 -17.84 12.67 -17.42
C LYS A 345 -18.54 14.02 -17.22
N GLY A 346 -18.60 14.47 -15.98
CA GLY A 346 -19.33 15.68 -15.58
C GLY A 346 -20.68 15.41 -14.93
N MET A 347 -21.22 14.19 -15.08
CA MET A 347 -22.37 13.75 -14.29
C MET A 347 -21.89 13.21 -12.93
N GLU A 348 -22.58 13.56 -11.84
CA GLU A 348 -22.15 13.14 -10.50
C GLU A 348 -22.20 11.61 -10.31
N VAL A 349 -23.13 10.93 -10.97
CA VAL A 349 -23.35 9.48 -10.83
C VAL A 349 -22.19 8.62 -11.35
N GLU A 350 -21.46 9.04 -12.39
CA GLU A 350 -20.29 8.28 -12.87
C GLU A 350 -19.12 8.38 -11.89
N ARG A 351 -18.90 9.58 -11.32
CA ARG A 351 -17.92 9.79 -10.26
C ARG A 351 -18.29 8.97 -9.03
N ALA A 352 -19.54 9.04 -8.58
CA ALA A 352 -20.02 8.28 -7.43
C ALA A 352 -19.82 6.76 -7.61
N TYR A 353 -20.02 6.22 -8.81
CA TYR A 353 -19.74 4.81 -9.11
C TYR A 353 -18.25 4.47 -8.96
N ARG A 354 -17.35 5.31 -9.50
CA ARG A 354 -15.90 5.12 -9.35
C ARG A 354 -15.46 5.22 -7.89
N ASP A 355 -16.02 6.18 -7.15
CA ASP A 355 -15.73 6.42 -5.73
C ASP A 355 -16.24 5.29 -4.84
N ALA A 356 -17.43 4.74 -5.13
CA ALA A 356 -17.98 3.63 -4.35
C ALA A 356 -17.08 2.39 -4.39
N LYS A 357 -16.34 2.16 -5.50
CA LYS A 357 -15.55 0.93 -5.66
C LYS A 357 -14.43 0.77 -4.65
N ILE A 358 -13.78 1.86 -4.23
CA ILE A 358 -12.70 1.76 -3.24
C ILE A 358 -13.24 1.34 -1.87
N THR A 359 -14.53 1.60 -1.59
CA THR A 359 -15.12 1.31 -0.29
C THR A 359 -15.18 -0.18 0.03
N THR A 360 -15.18 -1.06 -0.98
CA THR A 360 -15.14 -2.51 -0.77
C THR A 360 -13.71 -3.05 -0.53
N ILE A 361 -12.68 -2.20 -0.60
CA ILE A 361 -11.27 -2.61 -0.67
C ILE A 361 -10.47 -2.14 0.55
N TYR A 362 -10.38 -0.83 0.79
CA TYR A 362 -9.56 -0.29 1.88
C TYR A 362 -10.16 -0.53 3.28
N GLU A 363 -9.39 -0.27 4.33
CA GLU A 363 -9.77 -0.51 5.74
C GLU A 363 -10.27 -1.95 6.01
N GLY A 364 -9.71 -2.89 5.25
CA GLY A 364 -10.08 -4.30 5.18
C GLY A 364 -11.08 -4.53 4.05
N THR A 365 -10.73 -5.40 3.09
CA THR A 365 -11.62 -5.78 2.00
C THR A 365 -12.89 -6.41 2.54
N ASN A 366 -13.96 -6.47 1.73
CA ASN A 366 -15.21 -7.08 2.20
C ASN A 366 -15.06 -8.58 2.52
N GLU A 367 -14.04 -9.26 1.99
CA GLU A 367 -13.65 -10.61 2.43
C GLU A 367 -13.09 -10.59 3.85
N ILE A 368 -12.21 -9.62 4.17
CA ILE A 368 -11.69 -9.46 5.53
C ILE A 368 -12.78 -9.07 6.51
N GLN A 369 -13.75 -8.22 6.12
CA GLN A 369 -14.90 -7.95 6.98
C GLN A 369 -15.69 -9.22 7.29
N ARG A 370 -15.93 -10.08 6.28
CA ARG A 370 -16.58 -11.38 6.47
C ARG A 370 -15.77 -12.30 7.39
N VAL A 371 -14.44 -12.30 7.32
CA VAL A 371 -13.57 -13.03 8.26
C VAL A 371 -13.75 -12.51 9.69
N VAL A 372 -13.76 -11.19 9.88
CA VAL A 372 -13.99 -10.57 11.21
C VAL A 372 -15.37 -10.97 11.75
N ILE A 373 -16.42 -10.84 10.95
CA ILE A 373 -17.79 -11.22 11.32
C ILE A 373 -17.85 -12.72 11.68
N ALA A 374 -17.33 -13.59 10.81
CA ALA A 374 -17.32 -15.03 11.04
C ALA A 374 -16.58 -15.40 12.32
N SER A 375 -15.45 -14.73 12.62
CA SER A 375 -14.69 -14.97 13.85
C SER A 375 -15.45 -14.64 15.13
N HIS A 376 -16.38 -13.69 15.09
CA HIS A 376 -17.24 -13.34 16.24
C HIS A 376 -18.41 -14.31 16.39
N ILE A 377 -18.98 -14.80 15.28
CA ILE A 377 -20.15 -15.69 15.30
C ILE A 377 -19.76 -17.15 15.56
N ILE A 378 -18.72 -17.65 14.90
CA ILE A 378 -18.24 -19.03 15.02
C ILE A 378 -17.28 -19.18 16.22
N GLY A 379 -16.68 -18.07 16.66
CA GLY A 379 -15.60 -18.07 17.65
C GLY A 379 -14.25 -18.45 17.04
N LYS A 380 -13.20 -18.45 17.87
CA LYS A 380 -11.90 -18.98 17.46
C LYS A 380 -11.98 -20.50 17.44
N MET A 381 -11.84 -21.10 16.26
CA MET A 381 -11.57 -22.53 16.15
C MET A 381 -10.38 -22.87 17.06
N PRO A 382 -10.43 -23.98 17.83
CA PRO A 382 -9.27 -24.47 18.53
C PRO A 382 -8.11 -24.55 17.54
N LYS A 383 -6.94 -24.00 17.89
CA LYS A 383 -5.74 -24.38 17.17
C LYS A 383 -5.60 -25.89 17.35
N GLU A 384 -5.66 -26.66 16.26
CA GLU A 384 -5.36 -28.08 16.33
C GLU A 384 -4.03 -28.24 17.07
N SER A 385 -4.04 -29.05 18.13
CA SER A 385 -2.86 -29.36 18.94
C SER A 385 -1.88 -30.29 18.20
N GLY A 386 -1.80 -30.18 16.87
CA GLY A 386 -1.03 -31.03 15.97
C GLY A 386 -1.01 -30.54 14.52
N GLY A 387 -1.19 -29.25 14.27
CA GLY A 387 -1.34 -28.70 12.91
C GLY A 387 -0.48 -27.48 12.66
N GLY A 388 0.82 -27.70 12.44
CA GLY A 388 1.77 -26.73 11.89
C GLY A 388 1.98 -25.49 12.76
N GLY A 389 3.08 -25.48 13.53
CA GLY A 389 3.70 -24.22 13.94
C GLY A 389 3.70 -23.29 12.74
N ALA A 390 3.19 -22.06 12.92
CA ALA A 390 3.01 -21.10 11.83
C ALA A 390 4.25 -21.16 10.95
N LYS A 391 4.14 -21.80 9.77
CA LYS A 391 5.29 -21.99 8.89
C LYS A 391 5.91 -20.62 8.81
N HIS A 392 7.14 -20.45 9.32
CA HIS A 392 7.89 -19.23 9.10
C HIS A 392 7.75 -18.98 7.60
N MET A 393 6.89 -18.03 7.22
CA MET A 393 6.65 -17.78 5.81
C MET A 393 8.00 -17.28 5.34
N LYS A 394 8.73 -18.17 4.64
CA LYS A 394 10.03 -17.83 4.05
C LYS A 394 9.83 -16.49 3.37
N LYS A 395 10.59 -15.48 3.79
CA LYS A 395 10.50 -14.12 3.25
C LYS A 395 10.29 -14.23 1.74
N PRO A 396 9.22 -13.63 1.17
CA PRO A 396 8.88 -13.85 -0.21
C PRO A 396 10.11 -13.58 -1.08
N ALA A 397 10.44 -14.55 -1.94
CA ALA A 397 11.57 -14.40 -2.84
C ALA A 397 11.41 -13.09 -3.64
N PRO A 398 12.51 -12.39 -4.00
CA PRO A 398 12.40 -11.17 -4.80
C PRO A 398 11.56 -11.44 -6.05
N ILE A 399 10.77 -10.46 -6.49
CA ILE A 399 9.84 -10.59 -7.63
C ILE A 399 10.56 -11.06 -8.88
N THR A 400 11.83 -10.65 -9.01
CA THR A 400 12.70 -10.98 -10.14
C THR A 400 13.46 -12.31 -9.96
N GLY A 401 13.18 -13.07 -8.89
CA GLY A 401 13.90 -14.28 -8.52
C GLY A 401 15.15 -13.99 -7.67
N LEU A 402 15.97 -15.01 -7.46
CA LEU A 402 17.25 -14.86 -6.77
C LEU A 402 18.20 -13.97 -7.60
N ARG A 403 18.96 -13.11 -6.91
CA ARG A 403 19.87 -12.12 -7.50
C ARG A 403 21.18 -12.07 -6.73
N LYS A 404 22.27 -11.63 -7.39
CA LYS A 404 23.60 -11.51 -6.76
C LYS A 404 23.66 -10.51 -5.59
N LYS A 405 22.83 -9.46 -5.62
CA LYS A 405 22.70 -8.44 -4.56
C LYS A 405 24.02 -7.75 -4.16
N GLN A 406 24.90 -7.49 -5.11
CA GLN A 406 26.12 -6.72 -4.88
C GLN A 406 25.80 -5.21 -4.95
N ILE A 407 25.52 -4.61 -3.80
CA ILE A 407 25.09 -3.20 -3.70
C ILE A 407 26.25 -2.32 -3.21
N LEU A 408 26.68 -1.39 -4.05
CA LEU A 408 27.77 -0.46 -3.80
C LEU A 408 27.23 0.81 -3.13
N LYS A 409 27.25 0.83 -1.80
CA LYS A 409 26.70 1.92 -0.97
C LYS A 409 27.74 3.00 -0.64
N GLU A 410 28.93 2.58 -0.26
CA GLU A 410 30.01 3.44 0.22
C GLU A 410 31.12 3.60 -0.83
N GLY A 411 32.01 4.58 -0.65
CA GLY A 411 33.09 4.90 -1.60
C GLY A 411 32.74 6.00 -2.60
N LYS A 412 33.74 6.44 -3.38
CA LYS A 412 33.56 7.48 -4.40
C LYS A 412 32.77 6.95 -5.59
N ALA A 413 32.04 7.83 -6.28
CA ALA A 413 31.26 7.46 -7.46
C ALA A 413 32.08 6.70 -8.53
N GLN A 414 33.30 7.15 -8.80
CA GLN A 414 34.20 6.49 -9.77
C GLN A 414 34.55 5.05 -9.35
N GLU A 415 34.92 4.82 -8.09
CA GLU A 415 35.28 3.49 -7.57
C GLU A 415 34.10 2.51 -7.68
N LYS A 416 32.88 3.01 -7.41
CA LYS A 416 31.64 2.22 -7.57
C LYS A 416 31.41 1.84 -9.04
N VAL A 417 31.62 2.79 -9.95
CA VAL A 417 31.47 2.55 -11.41
C VAL A 417 32.51 1.56 -11.92
N ASP A 418 33.78 1.71 -11.54
CA ASP A 418 34.85 0.81 -11.97
C ASP A 418 34.61 -0.62 -11.50
N THR A 419 34.14 -0.77 -10.25
CA THR A 419 33.75 -2.06 -9.67
C THR A 419 32.60 -2.71 -10.44
N LEU A 420 31.57 -1.93 -10.81
CA LEU A 420 30.45 -2.41 -11.60
C LEU A 420 30.90 -2.88 -12.99
N VAL A 421 31.70 -2.08 -13.70
CA VAL A 421 32.17 -2.42 -15.05
C VAL A 421 33.05 -3.67 -15.04
N ALA A 422 33.96 -3.80 -14.05
CA ALA A 422 34.77 -4.99 -13.88
C ALA A 422 33.90 -6.24 -13.65
N ALA A 423 32.84 -6.12 -12.86
CA ALA A 423 31.91 -7.22 -12.60
C ALA A 423 31.11 -7.62 -13.86
N LEU A 424 30.63 -6.64 -14.64
CA LEU A 424 29.91 -6.92 -15.89
C LEU A 424 30.83 -7.56 -16.95
N LYS A 425 32.08 -7.10 -17.08
CA LYS A 425 33.07 -7.75 -17.97
C LYS A 425 33.37 -9.18 -17.51
N LYS A 426 33.48 -9.42 -16.20
CA LYS A 426 33.66 -10.76 -15.63
C LYS A 426 32.48 -11.69 -15.90
N ASP A 427 31.27 -11.15 -15.98
CA ASP A 427 30.07 -11.89 -16.37
C ASP A 427 30.00 -12.20 -17.86
N GLY A 428 30.93 -11.68 -18.67
CA GLY A 428 31.02 -11.95 -20.11
C GLY A 428 30.31 -10.93 -21.00
N PHE A 429 29.97 -9.74 -20.48
CA PHE A 429 29.43 -8.68 -21.32
C PHE A 429 30.53 -8.03 -22.15
N ASP A 430 30.37 -8.13 -23.48
CA ASP A 430 31.19 -7.40 -24.46
C ASP A 430 30.49 -6.09 -24.84
N PHE A 431 31.10 -4.96 -24.46
CA PHE A 431 30.61 -3.62 -24.77
C PHE A 431 31.19 -3.04 -26.06
N SER A 432 31.92 -3.81 -26.87
CA SER A 432 32.35 -3.41 -28.21
C SER A 432 31.25 -3.58 -29.27
N VAL A 433 30.18 -4.33 -28.96
CA VAL A 433 29.03 -4.56 -29.83
C VAL A 433 27.79 -3.80 -29.36
N GLY A 434 26.83 -3.58 -30.27
CA GLY A 434 25.57 -2.91 -29.95
C GLY A 434 24.39 -3.22 -30.87
N ILE A 435 23.22 -2.79 -30.42
CA ILE A 435 21.94 -2.85 -31.15
C ILE A 435 21.37 -1.44 -31.35
N PRO A 436 20.50 -1.21 -32.35
CA PRO A 436 19.80 0.06 -32.50
C PRO A 436 19.03 0.46 -31.23
N LEU A 437 19.06 1.75 -30.88
CA LEU A 437 18.40 2.30 -29.69
C LEU A 437 16.88 2.06 -29.67
N ASP A 438 16.27 1.95 -30.85
CA ASP A 438 14.85 1.75 -31.07
C ASP A 438 14.47 0.27 -31.26
N THR A 439 15.40 -0.67 -31.08
CA THR A 439 15.12 -2.13 -31.07
C THR A 439 13.93 -2.43 -30.15
N PRO A 440 12.91 -3.20 -30.57
CA PRO A 440 11.79 -3.56 -29.70
C PRO A 440 12.27 -4.23 -28.40
N ILE A 441 11.75 -3.81 -27.25
CA ILE A 441 12.17 -4.32 -25.93
C ILE A 441 12.17 -5.86 -25.84
N PRO A 442 11.17 -6.60 -26.37
CA PRO A 442 11.18 -8.07 -26.32
C PRO A 442 12.27 -8.73 -27.18
N GLN A 443 12.84 -8.00 -28.13
CA GLN A 443 13.90 -8.48 -29.05
C GLN A 443 15.29 -7.96 -28.64
N ALA A 444 15.35 -7.00 -27.72
CA ALA A 444 16.60 -6.40 -27.29
C ALA A 444 17.38 -7.35 -26.37
N GLU A 445 18.67 -7.54 -26.66
CA GLU A 445 19.59 -8.25 -25.76
C GLU A 445 19.82 -7.43 -24.48
N ARG A 446 19.90 -6.10 -24.62
CA ARG A 446 20.25 -5.17 -23.54
C ARG A 446 19.32 -3.97 -23.56
N VAL A 447 18.92 -3.50 -22.39
CA VAL A 447 18.08 -2.30 -22.25
C VAL A 447 18.63 -1.40 -21.16
N VAL A 448 18.80 -0.11 -21.48
CA VAL A 448 18.99 0.95 -20.50
C VAL A 448 17.64 1.66 -20.33
N SER A 449 17.14 1.65 -19.10
CA SER A 449 15.77 2.09 -18.80
C SER A 449 15.74 3.29 -17.88
N ALA A 450 15.02 4.33 -18.31
CA ALA A 450 14.86 5.57 -17.56
C ALA A 450 13.69 5.51 -16.55
N GLY A 451 13.97 5.85 -15.31
CA GLY A 451 13.00 6.08 -14.25
C GLY A 451 12.74 7.56 -13.98
N LYS A 452 11.74 7.86 -13.14
CA LYS A 452 11.45 9.24 -12.70
C LYS A 452 12.66 9.91 -12.03
N GLY A 453 13.56 9.14 -11.44
CA GLY A 453 14.79 9.66 -10.83
C GLY A 453 15.70 10.42 -11.81
N ILE A 454 15.51 10.29 -13.14
CA ILE A 454 16.26 11.06 -14.15
C ILE A 454 15.94 12.56 -14.13
N GLY A 455 14.81 12.97 -13.55
CA GLY A 455 14.38 14.38 -13.52
C GLY A 455 13.92 14.87 -14.90
N ASP A 456 14.38 16.06 -15.31
CA ASP A 456 13.94 16.75 -16.52
C ASP A 456 14.19 15.96 -17.83
N LYS A 457 13.36 16.21 -18.86
CA LYS A 457 13.49 15.58 -20.19
C LYS A 457 14.88 15.73 -20.81
N LYS A 458 15.57 16.84 -20.58
CA LYS A 458 16.93 17.08 -21.09
C LYS A 458 17.94 16.03 -20.62
N ASN A 459 17.70 15.41 -19.46
CA ASN A 459 18.57 14.40 -18.86
C ASN A 459 18.42 13.03 -19.55
N MET A 460 17.42 12.84 -20.41
CA MET A 460 17.33 11.65 -21.28
C MET A 460 18.56 11.47 -22.17
N LYS A 461 19.30 12.54 -22.47
CA LYS A 461 20.59 12.46 -23.16
C LYS A 461 21.61 11.58 -22.43
N LEU A 462 21.56 11.52 -21.10
CA LEU A 462 22.42 10.64 -20.31
C LEU A 462 22.04 9.16 -20.53
N ILE A 463 20.74 8.88 -20.64
CA ILE A 463 20.21 7.54 -20.93
C ILE A 463 20.60 7.13 -22.35
N GLU A 464 20.44 8.02 -23.32
CA GLU A 464 20.83 7.79 -24.71
C GLU A 464 22.34 7.52 -24.82
N ALA A 465 23.18 8.35 -24.20
CA ALA A 465 24.63 8.17 -24.22
C ALA A 465 25.07 6.85 -23.57
N LEU A 466 24.48 6.50 -22.43
CA LEU A 466 24.74 5.21 -21.78
C LEU A 466 24.21 4.03 -22.62
N ALA A 467 23.04 4.15 -23.26
CA ALA A 467 22.49 3.10 -24.12
C ALA A 467 23.39 2.83 -25.33
N VAL A 468 23.94 3.87 -25.95
CA VAL A 468 24.93 3.73 -27.03
C VAL A 468 26.16 2.97 -26.54
N GLN A 469 26.74 3.38 -25.41
CA GLN A 469 27.97 2.74 -24.91
C GLN A 469 27.77 1.34 -24.34
N ALA A 470 26.59 1.05 -23.78
CA ALA A 470 26.20 -0.28 -23.33
C ALA A 470 25.81 -1.22 -24.48
N GLY A 471 25.63 -0.70 -25.70
CA GLY A 471 25.13 -1.45 -26.83
C GLY A 471 23.69 -1.92 -26.62
N ALA A 472 22.82 -1.03 -26.15
CA ALA A 472 21.50 -1.35 -25.62
C ALA A 472 20.38 -0.53 -26.26
N ALA A 473 19.16 -1.07 -26.23
CA ALA A 473 17.96 -0.34 -26.57
C ALA A 473 17.51 0.58 -25.41
N ILE A 474 16.74 1.61 -25.74
CA ILE A 474 16.18 2.53 -24.74
C ILE A 474 14.83 1.99 -24.25
N GLY A 475 14.72 1.83 -22.94
CA GLY A 475 13.48 1.54 -22.24
C GLY A 475 13.09 2.64 -21.25
N SER A 476 11.94 2.49 -20.62
CA SER A 476 11.55 3.36 -19.51
C SER A 476 10.62 2.68 -18.51
N SER A 477 10.46 3.33 -17.37
CA SER A 477 9.33 3.11 -16.46
C SER A 477 8.01 3.67 -17.04
N ARG A 478 6.87 3.24 -16.48
CA ARG A 478 5.53 3.71 -16.88
C ARG A 478 5.41 5.24 -16.81
N PRO A 479 5.80 5.91 -15.71
CA PRO A 479 5.57 7.35 -15.60
C PRO A 479 6.40 8.16 -16.60
N VAL A 480 7.60 7.68 -16.99
CA VAL A 480 8.44 8.33 -17.99
C VAL A 480 7.82 8.30 -19.39
N ALA A 481 7.14 7.20 -19.75
CA ALA A 481 6.48 7.08 -21.06
C ALA A 481 5.06 7.68 -21.09
N GLU A 482 4.26 7.43 -20.06
CA GLU A 482 2.82 7.75 -20.06
C GLU A 482 2.54 9.16 -19.52
N THR A 483 3.11 9.49 -18.37
CA THR A 483 2.86 10.77 -17.68
C THR A 483 3.76 11.86 -18.25
N LEU A 484 5.08 11.62 -18.27
CA LEU A 484 6.08 12.59 -18.69
C LEU A 484 6.24 12.66 -20.22
N LYS A 485 5.86 11.60 -20.94
CA LYS A 485 5.94 11.51 -22.41
C LYS A 485 7.35 11.81 -22.94
N TYR A 486 8.38 11.33 -22.24
CA TYR A 486 9.77 11.50 -22.66
C TYR A 486 10.13 10.52 -23.78
N VAL A 487 9.53 9.33 -23.76
CA VAL A 487 9.65 8.30 -24.80
C VAL A 487 8.26 7.75 -25.15
N PRO A 488 8.08 7.10 -26.32
CA PRO A 488 6.80 6.48 -26.68
C PRO A 488 6.39 5.35 -25.74
N LEU A 489 5.08 5.07 -25.63
CA LEU A 489 4.53 4.02 -24.76
C LEU A 489 5.09 2.61 -25.05
N ASN A 490 5.56 2.34 -26.28
CA ASN A 490 6.18 1.06 -26.62
C ASN A 490 7.57 0.84 -25.99
N ARG A 491 8.14 1.86 -25.31
CA ARG A 491 9.40 1.76 -24.55
C ARG A 491 9.18 1.43 -23.07
N TYR A 492 7.95 1.54 -22.57
CA TYR A 492 7.63 1.24 -21.18
C TYR A 492 7.79 -0.27 -20.89
N VAL A 493 8.64 -0.60 -19.92
CA VAL A 493 8.85 -1.96 -19.39
C VAL A 493 8.06 -2.18 -18.11
N GLY A 494 7.22 -3.21 -18.06
CA GLY A 494 6.42 -3.54 -16.88
C GLY A 494 5.32 -4.58 -17.12
N MET A 495 4.71 -5.11 -16.06
CA MET A 495 3.26 -4.97 -15.88
C MET A 495 2.37 -5.15 -17.11
N SER A 496 1.75 -4.02 -17.43
CA SER A 496 0.93 -3.70 -18.59
C SER A 496 1.73 -3.19 -19.79
N GLY A 497 3.06 -3.21 -19.74
CA GLY A 497 3.96 -2.73 -20.79
C GLY A 497 4.70 -3.87 -21.48
N GLN A 498 5.88 -3.56 -22.01
CA GLN A 498 6.77 -4.56 -22.60
C GLN A 498 7.41 -5.44 -21.53
N LYS A 499 7.67 -6.71 -21.86
CA LYS A 499 8.46 -7.64 -21.04
C LYS A 499 9.88 -7.69 -21.59
N PHE A 500 10.86 -7.56 -20.71
CA PHE A 500 12.26 -7.72 -21.06
C PHE A 500 12.75 -9.09 -20.59
N THR A 501 13.21 -9.89 -21.55
CA THR A 501 13.77 -11.23 -21.36
C THR A 501 15.22 -11.32 -21.81
N GLY A 502 15.88 -10.20 -22.12
CA GLY A 502 17.27 -10.15 -22.55
C GLY A 502 18.28 -10.39 -21.42
N ASN A 503 19.55 -10.15 -21.72
CA ASN A 503 20.66 -10.47 -20.82
C ASN A 503 20.95 -9.36 -19.81
N LEU A 504 20.95 -8.09 -20.23
CA LEU A 504 21.32 -6.96 -19.36
C LEU A 504 20.24 -5.90 -19.30
N TYR A 505 19.73 -5.66 -18.09
CA TYR A 505 18.81 -4.56 -17.82
C TYR A 505 19.46 -3.54 -16.88
N ILE A 506 19.66 -2.30 -17.34
CA ILE A 506 20.22 -1.22 -16.53
C ILE A 506 19.09 -0.24 -16.15
N ALA A 507 18.66 -0.28 -14.90
CA ALA A 507 17.60 0.55 -14.35
C ALA A 507 18.17 1.85 -13.75
N CYS A 508 17.95 2.98 -14.41
CA CYS A 508 18.48 4.28 -14.01
C CYS A 508 17.38 5.13 -13.36
N GLY A 509 17.46 5.38 -12.04
CA GLY A 509 16.47 6.20 -11.32
C GLY A 509 15.09 5.56 -11.20
N ILE A 510 15.00 4.24 -11.31
CA ILE A 510 13.76 3.47 -11.17
C ILE A 510 13.65 2.98 -9.72
N SER A 511 12.53 3.25 -9.05
CA SER A 511 12.32 2.83 -7.65
C SER A 511 12.18 1.31 -7.50
N GLY A 512 11.54 0.64 -8.46
CA GLY A 512 11.25 -0.78 -8.41
C GLY A 512 9.81 -1.11 -8.00
N ALA A 513 8.83 -0.30 -8.41
CA ALA A 513 7.41 -0.63 -8.25
C ALA A 513 7.12 -2.06 -8.79
N THR A 514 6.27 -2.81 -8.09
CA THR A 514 5.93 -4.21 -8.39
C THR A 514 5.58 -4.43 -9.86
N GLN A 515 4.83 -3.52 -10.46
CA GLN A 515 4.46 -3.56 -11.87
C GLN A 515 5.70 -3.55 -12.77
N HIS A 516 6.69 -2.69 -12.48
CA HIS A 516 7.93 -2.65 -13.24
C HIS A 516 8.76 -3.93 -13.06
N LEU A 517 8.90 -4.40 -11.82
CA LEU A 517 9.67 -5.62 -11.49
C LEU A 517 9.13 -6.85 -12.21
N LYS A 518 7.80 -7.01 -12.32
CA LYS A 518 7.19 -8.09 -13.12
C LYS A 518 7.44 -7.97 -14.62
N GLY A 519 7.89 -6.81 -15.13
CA GLY A 519 8.30 -6.62 -16.52
C GLY A 519 9.72 -7.10 -16.81
N ILE A 520 10.57 -7.15 -15.79
CA ILE A 520 12.00 -7.52 -15.89
C ILE A 520 12.33 -8.82 -15.14
N LYS A 521 11.29 -9.56 -14.71
CA LYS A 521 11.45 -10.83 -13.98
C LYS A 521 12.40 -11.79 -14.68
N ASP A 522 12.40 -11.74 -16.02
CA ASP A 522 13.15 -12.66 -16.87
C ASP A 522 14.48 -12.15 -17.42
N ALA A 523 14.90 -10.97 -16.97
CA ALA A 523 16.26 -10.46 -17.19
C ALA A 523 17.30 -11.39 -16.56
N SER A 524 18.39 -11.67 -17.28
CA SER A 524 19.49 -12.48 -16.75
C SER A 524 20.27 -11.73 -15.68
N ILE A 525 20.65 -10.48 -15.96
CA ILE A 525 21.34 -9.57 -15.05
C ILE A 525 20.59 -8.25 -14.99
N ILE A 526 20.34 -7.77 -13.77
CA ILE A 526 19.73 -6.47 -13.50
C ILE A 526 20.75 -5.58 -12.76
N VAL A 527 21.03 -4.41 -13.32
CA VAL A 527 21.80 -3.33 -12.69
C VAL A 527 20.83 -2.25 -12.25
N ALA A 528 20.97 -1.74 -11.03
CA ALA A 528 20.15 -0.65 -10.51
C ALA A 528 21.00 0.54 -10.07
N ILE A 529 20.62 1.74 -10.48
CA ILE A 529 21.26 3.00 -10.04
C ILE A 529 20.17 3.87 -9.45
N ASN A 530 20.24 4.15 -8.15
CA ASN A 530 19.23 4.94 -7.46
C ASN A 530 19.84 5.65 -6.24
N LYS A 531 19.47 6.91 -6.01
CA LYS A 531 19.92 7.67 -4.83
C LYS A 531 19.31 7.15 -3.53
N ASN A 532 18.11 6.58 -3.56
CA ASN A 532 17.45 6.02 -2.39
C ASN A 532 17.95 4.59 -2.15
N ALA A 533 18.80 4.41 -1.12
CA ALA A 533 19.40 3.12 -0.75
C ALA A 533 18.37 2.01 -0.42
N ASN A 534 17.15 2.40 -0.06
CA ASN A 534 16.05 1.49 0.28
C ASN A 534 15.07 1.26 -0.89
N ALA A 535 15.36 1.79 -2.08
CA ALA A 535 14.53 1.58 -3.26
C ALA A 535 14.31 0.07 -3.51
N PRO A 536 13.05 -0.40 -3.69
CA PRO A 536 12.73 -1.81 -3.90
C PRO A 536 13.51 -2.51 -5.03
N ILE A 537 13.98 -1.75 -6.02
CA ILE A 537 14.82 -2.26 -7.12
C ILE A 537 16.10 -2.92 -6.61
N PHE A 538 16.70 -2.45 -5.51
CA PHE A 538 17.95 -3.03 -4.97
C PHE A 538 17.76 -4.43 -4.40
N LYS A 539 16.57 -4.75 -3.86
CA LYS A 539 16.22 -6.13 -3.45
C LYS A 539 16.09 -7.07 -4.67
N ASN A 540 15.96 -6.51 -5.88
CA ASN A 540 15.62 -7.18 -7.12
C ASN A 540 16.70 -7.04 -8.21
N CYS A 541 17.91 -6.59 -7.85
CA CYS A 541 19.02 -6.44 -8.79
C CYS A 541 20.21 -7.32 -8.44
N ASP A 542 21.02 -7.64 -9.44
CA ASP A 542 22.29 -8.34 -9.29
C ASP A 542 23.38 -7.37 -8.82
N TYR A 543 23.42 -6.19 -9.43
CA TYR A 543 24.35 -5.12 -9.10
C TYR A 543 23.61 -3.82 -8.81
N GLY A 544 24.03 -3.08 -7.81
CA GLY A 544 23.42 -1.80 -7.44
C GLY A 544 24.46 -0.73 -7.16
N ILE A 545 24.22 0.51 -7.58
CA ILE A 545 24.94 1.69 -7.12
C ILE A 545 23.96 2.61 -6.41
N VAL A 546 24.24 2.89 -5.12
CA VAL A 546 23.56 3.96 -4.41
C VAL A 546 24.29 5.27 -4.72
N GLY A 547 23.63 6.15 -5.45
CA GLY A 547 24.18 7.42 -5.92
C GLY A 547 23.24 8.18 -6.85
N ASP A 548 23.54 9.46 -7.08
CA ASP A 548 22.78 10.30 -8.00
C ASP A 548 23.03 9.85 -9.45
N VAL A 549 21.94 9.64 -10.20
CA VAL A 549 21.99 9.31 -11.63
C VAL A 549 22.76 10.36 -12.43
N MET A 550 22.68 11.64 -12.04
CA MET A 550 23.38 12.73 -12.72
C MET A 550 24.91 12.65 -12.57
N GLU A 551 25.39 12.01 -11.51
CA GLU A 551 26.81 11.77 -11.26
C GLU A 551 27.26 10.41 -11.82
N ILE A 552 26.47 9.36 -11.61
CA ILE A 552 26.86 7.98 -11.95
C ILE A 552 26.80 7.71 -13.45
N LEU A 553 25.78 8.20 -14.17
CA LEU A 553 25.62 7.87 -15.60
C LEU A 553 26.79 8.38 -16.45
N PRO A 554 27.26 9.64 -16.34
CA PRO A 554 28.40 10.11 -17.11
C PRO A 554 29.67 9.27 -16.90
N LEU A 555 29.95 8.90 -15.65
CA LEU A 555 31.12 8.08 -15.31
C LEU A 555 30.98 6.66 -15.89
N LEU A 556 29.79 6.07 -15.79
CA LEU A 556 29.52 4.75 -16.35
C LEU A 556 29.60 4.76 -17.88
N THR A 557 29.07 5.80 -18.54
CA THR A 557 29.19 5.98 -19.98
C THR A 557 30.66 6.04 -20.40
N ALA A 558 31.49 6.84 -19.71
CA ALA A 558 32.91 6.94 -20.01
C ALA A 558 33.66 5.62 -19.79
N ALA A 559 33.31 4.85 -18.75
CA ALA A 559 33.95 3.57 -18.44
C ALA A 559 33.60 2.43 -19.41
N LEU A 560 32.47 2.56 -20.14
CA LEU A 560 32.05 1.62 -21.18
C LEU A 560 32.51 2.04 -22.59
N ASP A 561 33.04 3.24 -22.74
CA ASP A 561 33.55 3.76 -24.01
C ASP A 561 34.97 3.24 -24.27
N ASN A 562 35.15 2.54 -25.40
CA ASN A 562 36.45 2.07 -25.87
C ASN A 562 37.03 2.97 -26.98
N GLY A 563 36.37 4.08 -27.32
CA GLY A 563 36.79 5.03 -28.36
C GLY A 563 36.52 4.57 -29.79
N GLU A 564 35.86 3.42 -29.97
CA GLU A 564 35.56 2.82 -31.27
C GLU A 564 34.06 2.73 -31.52
N ALA A 565 33.65 2.74 -32.80
CA ALA A 565 32.25 2.52 -33.17
C ALA A 565 31.81 1.09 -32.83
N LYS A 566 30.60 0.94 -32.27
CA LYS A 566 30.07 -0.37 -31.87
C LYS A 566 29.80 -1.25 -33.09
N GLN A 567 30.29 -2.48 -33.07
CA GLN A 567 30.00 -3.48 -34.10
C GLN A 567 28.57 -4.03 -33.94
N PRO A 568 27.93 -4.51 -35.01
CA PRO A 568 26.62 -5.15 -34.90
C PRO A 568 26.67 -6.35 -33.94
N ALA A 569 25.78 -6.39 -32.95
CA ALA A 569 25.72 -7.49 -32.02
C ALA A 569 25.35 -8.82 -32.72
N PRO A 570 25.97 -9.95 -32.32
CA PRO A 570 25.58 -11.27 -32.81
C PRO A 570 24.14 -11.62 -32.33
N PRO A 571 23.48 -12.64 -32.91
CA PRO A 571 22.20 -13.10 -32.42
C PRO A 571 22.24 -13.42 -30.93
N MET A 572 21.23 -12.95 -30.18
CA MET A 572 21.18 -13.08 -28.73
C MET A 572 21.29 -14.54 -28.27
N ILE A 573 22.33 -14.86 -27.50
CA ILE A 573 22.45 -16.09 -26.74
C ILE A 573 22.08 -15.79 -25.29
N LYS A 574 21.01 -16.42 -24.79
CA LYS A 574 20.49 -16.17 -23.45
C LYS A 574 21.48 -16.65 -22.38
N MET A 575 21.97 -15.74 -21.54
CA MET A 575 22.85 -16.07 -20.41
C MET A 575 22.07 -16.80 -19.32
N LYS A 576 22.64 -17.88 -18.80
CA LYS A 576 22.11 -18.59 -17.63
C LYS A 576 22.15 -17.66 -16.42
N ARG A 577 21.05 -17.64 -15.64
CA ARG A 577 21.06 -16.93 -14.36
C ARG A 577 22.04 -17.61 -13.40
N PRO A 578 22.72 -16.86 -12.53
CA PRO A 578 23.55 -17.44 -11.49
C PRO A 578 22.71 -18.39 -10.63
N GLN A 579 23.11 -19.67 -10.58
CA GLN A 579 22.60 -20.63 -9.61
C GLN A 579 23.44 -20.48 -8.33
N LEU A 580 22.78 -20.52 -7.16
CA LEU A 580 23.51 -20.65 -5.91
C LEU A 580 24.35 -21.94 -5.94
N PRO A 581 25.54 -21.96 -5.33
CA PRO A 581 26.08 -23.22 -4.84
C PRO A 581 24.97 -23.86 -3.98
N LYS A 582 24.63 -25.14 -4.23
CA LYS A 582 23.81 -25.88 -3.27
C LYS A 582 24.43 -25.68 -1.90
N GLU A 583 23.64 -25.26 -0.91
CA GLU A 583 24.11 -25.23 0.48
C GLU A 583 24.69 -26.61 0.77
N LYS A 584 25.95 -26.67 1.22
CA LYS A 584 26.54 -27.95 1.59
C LYS A 584 25.64 -28.52 2.70
N PRO A 585 25.17 -29.77 2.57
CA PRO A 585 24.38 -30.37 3.63
C PRO A 585 25.15 -30.26 4.95
N ILE A 586 24.44 -29.86 6.00
CA ILE A 586 25.01 -29.77 7.34
C ILE A 586 25.11 -31.21 7.83
N GLY A 587 26.30 -31.82 7.74
CA GLY A 587 26.51 -33.21 8.15
C GLY A 587 26.01 -34.26 7.15
N LYS A 588 25.96 -35.51 7.61
CA LYS A 588 25.47 -36.68 6.87
C LYS A 588 23.95 -36.79 7.01
N THR A 589 23.28 -37.28 5.97
CA THR A 589 21.83 -37.53 5.99
C THR A 589 21.57 -38.91 6.55
N TYR A 590 20.53 -39.06 7.37
CA TYR A 590 20.13 -40.33 7.96
C TYR A 590 18.68 -40.62 7.62
N VAL A 591 18.39 -41.85 7.19
CA VAL A 591 17.06 -42.29 6.77
C VAL A 591 16.53 -43.35 7.74
N CYS A 592 15.30 -43.17 8.21
CA CYS A 592 14.60 -44.14 9.02
C CYS A 592 14.32 -45.42 8.22
N GLY A 593 14.75 -46.57 8.73
CA GLY A 593 14.56 -47.87 8.11
C GLY A 593 13.10 -48.34 8.07
N GLY A 594 12.24 -47.87 8.99
CA GLY A 594 10.83 -48.24 9.02
C GLY A 594 9.96 -47.50 8.01
N CYS A 595 10.08 -46.17 7.94
CA CYS A 595 9.18 -45.33 7.13
C CYS A 595 9.86 -44.54 6.00
N GLY A 596 11.19 -44.56 5.92
CA GLY A 596 11.94 -43.80 4.91
C GLY A 596 12.05 -42.30 5.21
N TYR A 597 11.69 -41.84 6.41
CA TYR A 597 11.86 -40.44 6.82
C TYR A 597 13.35 -40.05 6.82
N GLU A 598 13.70 -38.98 6.12
CA GLU A 598 15.06 -38.43 6.08
C GLU A 598 15.22 -37.32 7.13
N TYR A 599 16.11 -37.51 8.10
CA TYR A 599 16.47 -36.45 9.03
C TYR A 599 17.39 -35.43 8.33
N ASN A 600 16.95 -34.17 8.27
CA ASN A 600 17.71 -33.07 7.71
C ASN A 600 18.25 -32.16 8.83
N PRO A 601 19.56 -32.20 9.14
CA PRO A 601 20.14 -31.37 10.19
C PRO A 601 19.96 -29.87 9.98
N ALA A 602 19.75 -29.39 8.74
CA ALA A 602 19.49 -27.97 8.49
C ALA A 602 18.10 -27.51 8.95
N GLU A 603 17.16 -28.44 9.09
CA GLU A 603 15.79 -28.18 9.54
C GLU A 603 15.61 -28.58 11.02
N GLY A 604 16.38 -29.55 11.51
CA GLY A 604 16.23 -30.10 12.85
C GLY A 604 14.98 -30.97 12.96
N ASP A 605 14.42 -31.06 14.16
CA ASP A 605 13.12 -31.67 14.44
C ASP A 605 12.39 -30.82 15.51
N PRO A 606 11.77 -29.71 15.09
CA PRO A 606 11.18 -28.73 16.00
C PRO A 606 10.03 -29.31 16.84
N ASP A 607 9.36 -30.35 16.37
CA ASP A 607 8.25 -30.99 17.06
C ASP A 607 8.74 -31.82 18.26
N ASN A 608 10.03 -32.18 18.27
CA ASN A 608 10.72 -32.86 19.38
C ASN A 608 11.82 -31.98 20.01
N ASP A 609 11.66 -30.64 19.94
CA ASP A 609 12.58 -29.64 20.52
C ASP A 609 14.04 -29.72 19.99
N ILE A 610 14.24 -30.25 18.79
CA ILE A 610 15.56 -30.29 18.14
C ILE A 610 15.75 -29.07 17.25
N ALA A 611 16.68 -28.20 17.65
CA ALA A 611 16.97 -26.97 16.92
C ALA A 611 17.56 -27.24 15.50
N PRO A 612 17.23 -26.39 14.51
CA PRO A 612 17.93 -26.37 13.22
C PRO A 612 19.45 -26.25 13.40
N GLY A 613 20.20 -27.06 12.66
CA GLY A 613 21.66 -27.20 12.75
C GLY A 613 22.15 -28.37 13.63
N THR A 614 21.25 -29.14 14.25
CA THR A 614 21.62 -30.28 15.11
C THR A 614 21.99 -31.50 14.28
N LEU A 615 23.24 -31.98 14.40
CA LEU A 615 23.70 -33.20 13.74
C LEU A 615 23.01 -34.44 14.29
N PHE A 616 22.80 -35.47 13.47
CA PHE A 616 22.10 -36.71 13.86
C PHE A 616 22.74 -37.38 15.08
N GLU A 617 24.08 -37.38 15.16
CA GLU A 617 24.81 -37.96 16.28
C GLU A 617 24.54 -37.23 17.60
N LYS A 618 24.14 -35.94 17.53
CA LYS A 618 23.82 -35.10 18.68
C LYS A 618 22.34 -35.11 19.08
N LEU A 619 21.49 -35.86 18.37
CA LEU A 619 20.11 -36.09 18.80
C LEU A 619 20.10 -36.83 20.15
N PRO A 620 19.17 -36.48 21.07
CA PRO A 620 18.95 -37.21 22.32
C PRO A 620 18.77 -38.72 22.10
N GLU A 621 19.14 -39.54 23.08
CA GLU A 621 18.99 -41.02 22.97
C GLU A 621 17.53 -41.46 22.93
N ASP A 622 16.64 -40.67 23.52
CA ASP A 622 15.19 -40.87 23.56
C ASP A 622 14.46 -40.23 22.37
N TRP A 623 15.18 -39.60 21.43
CA TRP A 623 14.60 -39.08 20.20
C TRP A 623 14.15 -40.23 19.28
N VAL A 624 12.95 -40.11 18.73
CA VAL A 624 12.32 -41.09 17.84
C VAL A 624 11.94 -40.46 16.52
N CYS A 625 11.80 -41.28 15.47
CA CYS A 625 11.33 -40.84 14.17
C CYS A 625 9.98 -40.12 14.30
N PRO A 626 9.83 -38.89 13.79
CA PRO A 626 8.59 -38.13 13.91
C PRO A 626 7.41 -38.75 13.12
N GLU A 627 7.70 -39.57 12.11
CA GLU A 627 6.67 -40.17 11.25
C GLU A 627 6.18 -41.55 11.75
N CYS A 628 7.06 -42.37 12.34
CA CYS A 628 6.71 -43.73 12.75
C CYS A 628 7.09 -44.10 14.19
N ALA A 629 7.66 -43.17 14.95
CA ALA A 629 8.11 -43.35 16.33
C ALA A 629 9.17 -44.46 16.55
N GLU A 630 9.85 -44.90 15.49
CA GLU A 630 10.99 -45.81 15.64
C GLU A 630 12.19 -45.11 16.30
N GLY A 631 12.97 -45.87 17.07
CA GLY A 631 14.15 -45.36 17.75
C GLY A 631 15.25 -44.91 16.79
N LYS A 632 16.16 -44.08 17.31
CA LYS A 632 17.34 -43.58 16.59
C LYS A 632 18.23 -44.70 16.02
N ASP A 633 18.19 -45.90 16.61
CA ASP A 633 18.89 -47.11 16.17
C ASP A 633 18.37 -47.68 14.84
N MET A 634 17.16 -47.30 14.44
CA MET A 634 16.56 -47.71 13.16
C MET A 634 16.93 -46.81 11.99
N PHE A 635 17.74 -45.76 12.20
CA PHE A 635 18.21 -44.89 11.13
C PHE A 635 19.53 -45.37 10.54
N ILE A 636 19.62 -45.34 9.22
CA ILE A 636 20.83 -45.65 8.46
C ILE A 636 21.37 -44.40 7.77
N GLU A 637 22.69 -44.27 7.70
CA GLU A 637 23.33 -43.20 6.92
C GLU A 637 23.01 -43.38 5.43
N ALA A 638 22.52 -42.31 4.78
CA ALA A 638 22.05 -42.30 3.40
C ALA A 638 23.18 -42.24 2.36
#